data_AF-A0A1X4H9W5-F1
#
_entry.id   AF-A0A1X4H9W5-F1
#
_cell.length_a   1.000
_cell.length_b   1.000
_cell.length_c   1.000
_cell.angle_alpha   90.00
_cell.angle_beta   90.00
_cell.angle_gamma   90.00
#
_symmetry.space_group_name_H-M   'P 1'
#
loop_
_entity.id
_entity.type
_entity.pdbx_description
1 polymer ?
#
loop_
_entity_poly.entity_id
_entity_poly.type
_entity_poly.pdbx_seq_one_letter_code
_entity_poly.pdbx_strand_id
1 'polypeptide(L)'
;LLSGWYEAQVLSDGFGFPSGHATGGAAAYLALALLYDRLWTDRARYLAAGAVAVAVAASRVVIEVHYLVDVLAGLLVGAGTVAVALRLAGDPRVRGSPGTDAAAGPTADLNPAPAFALAAVVSAGALAVAVAGGHTGEVVEAGIGIATGAGGAIGWRFVDGEEPSVPPRVAVPALAVTGGLWVGAYALAGTLPVTLVATTAAVVAVVALPALSGRIERSLAE
;
A
#
# COMPACT_ATOMS: atom_id res chain seq x y z
N LEU A 1 -15.63 -18.24 15.21
CA LEU A 1 -15.81 -17.14 14.24
C LEU A 1 -14.47 -16.55 13.79
N LEU A 2 -13.53 -16.24 14.69
CA LEU A 2 -12.18 -15.78 14.30
C LEU A 2 -11.21 -16.90 13.88
N SER A 3 -11.54 -18.18 14.11
CA SER A 3 -10.65 -19.32 13.83
C SER A 3 -10.27 -19.42 12.36
N GLY A 4 -11.24 -19.35 11.43
CA GLY A 4 -10.95 -19.41 9.99
C GLY A 4 -10.14 -18.22 9.49
N TRP A 5 -10.32 -17.03 10.10
CA TRP A 5 -9.52 -15.85 9.79
C TRP A 5 -8.08 -15.99 10.34
N TYR A 6 -7.94 -16.50 11.57
CA TYR A 6 -6.65 -16.76 12.20
C TYR A 6 -5.85 -17.83 11.44
N GLU A 7 -6.51 -18.94 11.09
CA GLU A 7 -5.93 -20.00 10.27
C GLU A 7 -5.44 -19.47 8.92
N ALA A 8 -6.23 -18.63 8.24
CA ALA A 8 -5.80 -18.01 6.98
C ALA A 8 -4.55 -17.11 7.14
N GLN A 9 -4.35 -16.45 8.29
CA GLN A 9 -3.18 -15.58 8.54
C GLN A 9 -1.93 -16.35 9.01
N VAL A 10 -2.11 -17.55 9.57
CA VAL A 10 -1.02 -18.37 10.13
C VAL A 10 -0.61 -19.50 9.18
N LEU A 11 -1.56 -20.12 8.48
CA LEU A 11 -1.39 -21.31 7.65
C LEU A 11 -1.36 -21.01 6.14
N SER A 12 -1.07 -19.76 5.73
CA SER A 12 -0.93 -19.41 4.31
C SER A 12 0.06 -20.38 3.64
N ASP A 13 -0.41 -21.06 2.59
CA ASP A 13 0.29 -22.09 1.81
C ASP A 13 1.13 -21.52 0.67
N GLY A 14 1.32 -20.20 0.67
CA GLY A 14 2.10 -19.47 -0.33
C GLY A 14 3.61 -19.54 -0.11
N PHE A 15 4.35 -18.78 -0.93
CA PHE A 15 5.82 -18.72 -0.82
C PHE A 15 6.28 -18.20 0.56
N GLY A 16 7.16 -18.97 1.22
CA GLY A 16 7.68 -18.63 2.55
C GLY A 16 8.81 -17.59 2.57
N PHE A 17 9.42 -17.26 1.42
CA PHE A 17 10.53 -16.30 1.32
C PHE A 17 10.27 -15.23 0.26
N PRO A 18 10.49 -13.93 0.56
CA PRO A 18 10.73 -13.36 1.88
C PRO A 18 9.44 -13.32 2.73
N SER A 19 9.55 -13.06 4.04
CA SER A 19 8.35 -12.99 4.88
C SER A 19 7.45 -11.81 4.49
N GLY A 20 6.21 -12.09 4.09
CA GLY A 20 5.22 -11.07 3.70
C GLY A 20 4.85 -10.12 4.85
N HIS A 21 4.71 -10.65 6.08
CA HIS A 21 4.43 -9.82 7.27
C HIS A 21 5.57 -8.85 7.59
N ALA A 22 6.82 -9.31 7.49
CA ALA A 22 7.97 -8.43 7.68
C ALA A 22 8.07 -7.37 6.57
N THR A 23 7.81 -7.76 5.33
CA THR A 23 7.80 -6.86 4.15
C THR A 23 6.72 -5.78 4.27
N GLY A 24 5.47 -6.20 4.47
CA GLY A 24 4.33 -5.29 4.61
C GLY A 24 4.44 -4.42 5.86
N GLY A 25 4.86 -4.99 6.99
CA GLY A 25 5.11 -4.25 8.22
C GLY A 25 6.16 -3.16 8.05
N ALA A 26 7.32 -3.49 7.48
CA ALA A 26 8.37 -2.51 7.21
C ALA A 26 7.87 -1.38 6.29
N ALA A 27 7.21 -1.71 5.19
CA ALA A 27 6.69 -0.71 4.26
C ALA A 27 5.62 0.19 4.90
N ALA A 28 4.65 -0.39 5.60
CA ALA A 28 3.53 0.32 6.20
C ALA A 28 3.98 1.26 7.33
N TYR A 29 4.76 0.77 8.29
CA TYR A 29 5.19 1.59 9.42
C TYR A 29 6.20 2.67 9.01
N LEU A 30 7.06 2.39 8.01
CA LEU A 30 7.93 3.41 7.44
C LEU A 30 7.12 4.49 6.71
N ALA A 31 6.11 4.12 5.92
CA ALA A 31 5.22 5.09 5.27
C ALA A 31 4.47 5.96 6.29
N LEU A 32 3.98 5.37 7.39
CA LEU A 32 3.35 6.13 8.48
C LEU A 32 4.31 7.13 9.12
N ALA A 33 5.56 6.72 9.39
CA ALA A 33 6.58 7.63 9.93
C ALA A 33 6.97 8.74 8.95
N LEU A 34 6.79 8.54 7.64
CA LEU A 34 7.02 9.59 6.64
C LEU A 34 5.84 10.56 6.52
N LEU A 35 4.61 10.07 6.72
CA LEU A 35 3.39 10.87 6.53
C LEU A 35 2.97 11.66 7.78
N TYR A 36 3.18 11.12 8.97
CA TYR A 36 2.74 11.74 10.23
C TYR A 36 3.91 12.40 10.98
N ASP A 37 4.23 13.62 10.59
CA ASP A 37 5.33 14.42 11.17
C ASP A 37 4.89 15.39 12.28
N ARG A 38 3.59 15.63 12.43
CA ARG A 38 3.06 16.71 13.28
C ARG A 38 3.26 16.50 14.79
N LEU A 39 3.34 15.26 15.24
CA LEU A 39 3.29 14.94 16.68
C LEU A 39 4.68 14.71 17.27
N TRP A 40 5.58 14.07 16.52
CA TRP A 40 6.83 13.52 17.04
C TRP A 40 8.03 14.01 16.25
N THR A 41 9.20 14.04 16.90
CA THR A 41 10.46 14.30 16.19
C THR A 41 10.77 13.20 15.18
N ASP A 42 11.52 13.54 14.14
CA ASP A 42 11.98 12.60 13.11
C ASP A 42 12.62 11.35 13.70
N ARG A 43 13.47 11.52 14.72
CA ARG A 43 14.09 10.38 15.39
C ARG A 43 13.07 9.48 16.08
N ALA A 44 12.12 10.06 16.81
CA ALA A 44 11.13 9.28 17.55
C ALA A 44 10.19 8.50 16.62
N ARG A 45 9.72 9.11 15.52
CA ARG A 45 8.83 8.45 14.55
C ARG A 45 9.52 7.28 13.84
N TYR A 46 10.76 7.45 13.37
CA TYR A 46 11.49 6.37 12.71
C TYR A 46 11.88 5.25 13.68
N LEU A 47 12.24 5.58 14.92
CA LEU A 47 12.52 4.57 15.94
C LEU A 47 11.28 3.74 16.27
N ALA A 48 10.12 4.37 16.43
CA ALA A 48 8.90 3.62 16.71
C ALA A 48 8.44 2.78 15.52
N ALA A 49 8.49 3.33 14.29
CA ALA A 49 8.20 2.55 13.10
C ALA A 49 9.12 1.32 12.98
N GLY A 50 10.42 1.51 13.20
CA GLY A 50 11.40 0.43 13.24
C GLY A 50 11.09 -0.59 14.33
N ALA A 51 10.75 -0.15 15.55
CA ALA A 51 10.45 -1.03 16.66
C ALA A 51 9.21 -1.90 16.37
N VAL A 52 8.15 -1.32 15.81
CA VAL A 52 6.94 -2.07 15.47
C VAL A 52 7.18 -3.02 14.30
N ALA A 53 7.90 -2.59 13.25
CA ALA A 53 8.25 -3.47 12.14
C ALA A 53 9.10 -4.66 12.59
N VAL A 54 10.08 -4.43 13.49
CA VAL A 54 10.89 -5.49 14.10
C VAL A 54 10.06 -6.40 14.99
N ALA A 55 9.11 -5.87 15.77
CA ALA A 55 8.21 -6.68 16.59
C ALA A 55 7.31 -7.59 15.73
N VAL A 56 6.76 -7.07 14.63
CA VAL A 56 6.00 -7.86 13.67
C VAL A 56 6.86 -8.95 13.04
N ALA A 57 8.08 -8.61 12.58
CA ALA A 57 9.03 -9.58 12.04
C ALA A 57 9.41 -10.66 13.08
N ALA A 58 9.76 -10.27 14.31
CA ALA A 58 10.12 -11.19 15.38
C ALA A 58 8.96 -12.12 15.74
N SER A 59 7.71 -11.64 15.70
CA SER A 59 6.53 -12.47 15.98
C SER A 59 6.47 -13.70 15.06
N ARG A 60 6.91 -13.57 13.81
CA ARG A 60 6.90 -14.67 12.82
C ARG A 60 7.93 -15.75 13.12
N VAL A 61 9.07 -15.37 13.69
CA VAL A 61 10.09 -16.33 14.15
C VAL A 61 9.61 -17.01 15.44
N VAL A 62 9.00 -16.25 16.35
CA VAL A 62 8.50 -16.76 17.64
C VAL A 62 7.37 -17.78 17.47
N ILE A 63 6.46 -17.57 16.51
CA ILE A 63 5.41 -18.55 16.19
C ILE A 63 5.89 -19.64 15.20
N GLU A 64 7.19 -19.69 14.92
CA GLU A 64 7.87 -20.74 14.14
C GLU A 64 7.37 -20.92 12.70
N VAL A 65 6.87 -19.85 12.07
CA VAL A 65 6.40 -19.88 10.67
C VAL A 65 7.40 -19.30 9.66
N HIS A 66 8.48 -18.66 10.13
CA HIS A 66 9.56 -18.14 9.27
C HIS A 66 10.92 -18.28 9.94
N TYR A 67 11.95 -18.46 9.12
CA TYR A 67 13.34 -18.35 9.55
C TYR A 67 13.76 -16.88 9.70
N LEU A 68 14.83 -16.64 10.47
CA LEU A 68 15.38 -15.30 10.65
C LEU A 68 15.76 -14.64 9.31
N VAL A 69 16.27 -15.42 8.35
CA VAL A 69 16.64 -14.90 7.02
C VAL A 69 15.43 -14.39 6.25
N ASP A 70 14.27 -15.05 6.37
CA ASP A 70 13.05 -14.66 5.66
C ASP A 70 12.55 -13.30 6.14
N VAL A 71 12.60 -13.07 7.45
CA VAL A 71 12.14 -11.81 8.05
C VAL A 71 13.13 -10.67 7.83
N LEU A 72 14.44 -10.93 7.88
CA LEU A 72 15.44 -9.92 7.55
C LEU A 72 15.38 -9.50 6.09
N ALA A 73 15.24 -10.46 5.17
CA ALA A 73 15.03 -10.18 3.75
C ALA A 73 13.72 -9.39 3.55
N GLY A 74 12.64 -9.76 4.24
CA GLY A 74 11.37 -9.04 4.17
C GLY A 74 11.48 -7.59 4.63
N LEU A 75 12.12 -7.33 5.78
CA LEU A 75 12.35 -5.96 6.26
C LEU A 75 13.10 -5.10 5.23
N LEU A 76 14.15 -5.65 4.61
CA LEU A 76 14.94 -4.97 3.58
C LEU A 76 14.13 -4.70 2.31
N VAL A 77 13.36 -5.69 1.85
CA VAL A 77 12.49 -5.57 0.68
C VAL A 77 11.41 -4.51 0.92
N GLY A 78 10.78 -4.50 2.10
CA GLY A 78 9.76 -3.52 2.46
C GLY A 78 10.32 -2.09 2.51
N ALA A 79 11.44 -1.88 3.20
CA ALA A 79 12.11 -0.57 3.24
C ALA A 79 12.60 -0.13 1.85
N GLY A 80 13.18 -1.04 1.07
CA GLY A 80 13.62 -0.80 -0.30
C GLY A 80 12.47 -0.42 -1.23
N THR A 81 11.30 -1.05 -1.07
CA THR A 81 10.09 -0.74 -1.85
C THR A 81 9.64 0.70 -1.63
N VAL A 82 9.60 1.16 -0.38
CA VAL A 82 9.28 2.56 -0.05
C VAL A 82 10.33 3.50 -0.65
N ALA A 83 11.63 3.19 -0.51
CA ALA A 83 12.69 4.02 -1.07
C ALA A 83 12.62 4.14 -2.60
N VAL A 84 12.36 3.03 -3.30
CA VAL A 84 12.17 3.01 -4.76
C VAL A 84 10.93 3.79 -5.16
N ALA A 85 9.81 3.61 -4.46
CA ALA A 85 8.58 4.34 -4.72
C ALA A 85 8.78 5.86 -4.59
N LEU A 86 9.40 6.32 -3.51
CA LEU A 86 9.74 7.73 -3.30
C LEU A 86 10.69 8.27 -4.37
N ARG A 87 11.73 7.49 -4.72
CA ARG A 87 12.68 7.84 -5.78
C ARG A 87 11.99 7.97 -7.13
N LEU A 88 11.06 7.07 -7.46
CA LEU A 88 10.27 7.14 -8.69
C LEU A 88 9.31 8.32 -8.66
N ALA A 89 8.72 8.60 -7.50
CA ALA A 89 7.77 9.67 -7.32
C ALA A 89 8.36 11.07 -7.45
N GLY A 90 9.67 11.24 -7.26
CA GLY A 90 10.27 12.57 -7.31
C GLY A 90 10.94 13.02 -6.03
N ASP A 91 10.85 12.25 -4.95
CA ASP A 91 11.14 12.78 -3.62
C ASP A 91 12.61 13.25 -3.51
N PRO A 92 12.83 14.55 -3.23
CA PRO A 92 14.17 15.13 -3.15
C PRO A 92 15.00 14.50 -2.02
N ARG A 93 14.36 14.01 -0.95
CA ARG A 93 15.03 13.35 0.20
C ARG A 93 15.79 12.09 -0.23
N VAL A 94 15.33 11.40 -1.28
CA VAL A 94 15.92 10.14 -1.76
C VAL A 94 16.74 10.34 -3.04
N ARG A 95 16.45 11.37 -3.84
CA ARG A 95 17.20 11.67 -5.07
C ARG A 95 18.52 12.41 -4.84
N GLY A 96 18.71 13.04 -3.67
CA GLY A 96 19.94 13.78 -3.35
C GLY A 96 20.12 15.06 -4.16
N SER A 97 19.05 15.58 -4.78
CA SER A 97 19.08 16.84 -5.51
C SER A 97 19.14 18.02 -4.53
N PRO A 98 20.16 18.88 -4.60
CA PRO A 98 20.23 20.07 -3.78
C PRO A 98 19.26 21.12 -4.32
N GLY A 99 18.20 21.40 -3.55
CA GLY A 99 17.42 22.64 -3.57
C GLY A 99 16.65 22.97 -4.85
N THR A 100 15.32 22.94 -4.75
CA THR A 100 14.44 23.86 -5.47
C THR A 100 13.35 24.32 -4.50
N ASP A 101 13.31 25.62 -4.26
CA ASP A 101 12.33 26.42 -3.52
C ASP A 101 11.70 25.80 -2.26
N ALA A 102 12.26 26.17 -1.09
CA ALA A 102 11.63 25.94 0.23
C ALA A 102 10.23 26.57 0.38
N ALA A 103 9.75 27.31 -0.62
CA ALA A 103 8.42 27.90 -0.70
C ALA A 103 7.36 26.93 -1.26
N ALA A 104 7.75 25.96 -2.10
CA ALA A 104 6.88 24.86 -2.51
C ALA A 104 6.98 23.76 -1.44
N GLY A 105 5.85 23.31 -0.91
CA GLY A 105 5.84 22.24 0.09
C GLY A 105 6.62 21.01 -0.41
N PRO A 106 7.26 20.21 0.47
CA PRO A 106 8.15 19.11 0.08
C PRO A 106 7.50 17.97 -0.74
N THR A 107 6.20 18.04 -0.99
CA THR A 107 5.41 17.07 -1.76
C THR A 107 4.73 17.65 -3.01
N ALA A 108 4.88 18.94 -3.29
CA ALA A 108 4.13 19.63 -4.35
C ALA A 108 4.40 19.06 -5.76
N ASP A 109 5.62 18.56 -6.01
CA ASP A 109 6.03 18.04 -7.32
C ASP A 109 6.06 16.50 -7.40
N LEU A 110 5.47 15.78 -6.43
CA LEU A 110 5.50 14.32 -6.43
C LEU A 110 4.51 13.74 -7.43
N ASN A 111 5.00 12.84 -8.30
CA ASN A 111 4.18 12.07 -9.22
C ASN A 111 4.28 10.56 -8.90
N PRO A 112 3.33 9.96 -8.17
CA PRO A 112 3.34 8.55 -7.82
C PRO A 112 3.04 7.59 -8.99
N ALA A 113 2.61 8.10 -10.16
CA ALA A 113 2.23 7.26 -11.30
C ALA A 113 3.31 6.25 -11.74
N PRO A 114 4.61 6.57 -11.79
CA PRO A 114 5.66 5.61 -12.12
C PRO A 114 5.81 4.51 -11.06
N ALA A 115 5.55 4.79 -9.78
CA ALA A 115 5.57 3.78 -8.72
C ALA A 115 4.39 2.81 -8.87
N PHE A 116 3.19 3.33 -9.17
CA PHE A 116 2.01 2.51 -9.48
C PHE A 116 2.22 1.65 -10.73
N ALA A 117 2.81 2.20 -11.79
CA ALA A 117 3.14 1.47 -13.00
C ALA A 117 4.16 0.35 -12.73
N LEU A 118 5.21 0.64 -11.94
CA LEU A 118 6.19 -0.37 -11.54
C LEU A 118 5.51 -1.50 -10.76
N ALA A 119 4.63 -1.18 -9.80
CA ALA A 119 3.89 -2.18 -9.04
C ALA A 119 3.07 -3.09 -9.97
N ALA A 120 2.33 -2.51 -10.93
CA ALA A 120 1.56 -3.29 -11.90
C ALA A 120 2.45 -4.19 -12.77
N VAL A 121 3.61 -3.71 -13.22
CA VAL A 121 4.57 -4.49 -14.03
C VAL A 121 5.18 -5.64 -13.22
N VAL A 122 5.62 -5.37 -11.99
CA VAL A 122 6.17 -6.41 -11.10
C VAL A 122 5.12 -7.47 -10.80
N SER A 123 3.89 -7.06 -10.50
CA SER A 123 2.77 -7.98 -10.26
C SER A 123 2.37 -8.77 -11.52
N ALA A 124 2.47 -8.20 -12.72
CA ALA A 124 2.28 -8.94 -13.96
C ALA A 124 3.38 -10.00 -14.18
N GLY A 125 4.63 -9.69 -13.84
CA GLY A 125 5.71 -10.67 -13.83
C GLY A 125 5.46 -11.80 -12.82
N ALA A 126 5.04 -11.46 -11.61
CA ALA A 126 4.66 -12.43 -10.57
C ALA A 126 3.49 -13.32 -11.03
N LEU A 127 2.48 -12.74 -11.68
CA LEU A 127 1.36 -13.48 -12.25
C LEU A 127 1.84 -14.50 -13.29
N ALA A 128 2.74 -14.10 -14.19
CA ALA A 128 3.30 -15.00 -15.19
C ALA A 128 4.04 -16.19 -14.55
N VAL A 129 4.83 -15.93 -13.50
CA VAL A 129 5.52 -16.97 -12.73
C VAL A 129 4.52 -17.89 -12.02
N ALA A 130 3.51 -17.34 -11.34
CA ALA A 130 2.49 -18.11 -10.63
C ALA A 130 1.70 -19.03 -11.57
N VAL A 131 1.32 -18.52 -12.75
CA VAL A 131 0.64 -19.32 -13.79
C VAL A 131 1.56 -20.43 -14.32
N ALA A 132 2.82 -20.10 -14.64
CA ALA A 132 3.77 -21.09 -15.14
C ALA A 132 4.10 -22.19 -14.11
N GLY A 133 4.10 -21.84 -12.82
CA GLY A 133 4.33 -22.77 -11.71
C GLY A 133 3.08 -23.51 -11.22
N GLY A 134 1.88 -23.18 -11.73
CA GLY A 134 0.63 -23.80 -11.29
C GLY A 134 0.15 -23.39 -9.88
N HIS A 135 0.60 -22.24 -9.36
CA HIS A 135 0.26 -21.74 -8.03
C HIS A 135 -1.00 -20.88 -8.06
N THR A 136 -2.18 -21.51 -7.96
CA THR A 136 -3.48 -20.85 -8.12
C THR A 136 -3.79 -19.76 -7.08
N GLY A 137 -3.31 -19.90 -5.83
CA GLY A 137 -3.45 -18.86 -4.81
C GLY A 137 -2.66 -17.60 -5.17
N GLU A 138 -1.42 -17.77 -5.63
CA GLU A 138 -0.50 -16.70 -6.01
C GLU A 138 -0.98 -15.92 -7.24
N VAL A 139 -1.79 -16.55 -8.11
CA VAL A 139 -2.45 -15.88 -9.24
C VAL A 139 -3.41 -14.79 -8.76
N VAL A 140 -4.14 -15.04 -7.67
CA VAL A 140 -5.10 -14.06 -7.11
C VAL A 140 -4.35 -12.89 -6.51
N GLU A 141 -3.32 -13.16 -5.69
CA GLU A 141 -2.47 -12.13 -5.06
C GLU A 141 -1.76 -11.26 -6.11
N ALA A 142 -1.15 -11.88 -7.13
CA ALA A 142 -0.52 -11.15 -8.22
C ALA A 142 -1.54 -10.31 -9.00
N GLY A 143 -2.76 -10.83 -9.21
CA GLY A 143 -3.86 -10.08 -9.79
C GLY A 143 -4.24 -8.85 -8.97
N ILE A 144 -4.38 -8.98 -7.65
CA ILE A 144 -4.64 -7.87 -6.73
C ILE A 144 -3.54 -6.81 -6.84
N GLY A 145 -2.29 -7.22 -6.96
CA GLY A 145 -1.16 -6.31 -7.20
C GLY A 145 -1.29 -5.52 -8.51
N ILE A 146 -1.67 -6.16 -9.60
CA ILE A 146 -1.96 -5.50 -10.89
C ILE A 146 -3.11 -4.50 -10.74
N ALA A 147 -4.22 -4.93 -10.13
CA ALA A 147 -5.40 -4.10 -9.90
C ALA A 147 -5.07 -2.88 -9.03
N THR A 148 -4.22 -3.05 -8.02
CA THR A 148 -3.77 -1.96 -7.14
C THR A 148 -2.88 -0.96 -7.89
N GLY A 149 -1.90 -1.44 -8.66
CA GLY A 149 -1.05 -0.56 -9.47
C GLY A 149 -1.84 0.18 -10.57
N ALA A 150 -2.69 -0.54 -11.31
CA ALA A 150 -3.54 0.07 -12.33
C ALA A 150 -4.54 1.06 -11.73
N GLY A 151 -5.22 0.67 -10.65
CA GLY A 151 -6.18 1.52 -9.96
C GLY A 151 -5.53 2.78 -9.40
N GLY A 152 -4.32 2.68 -8.84
CA GLY A 152 -3.57 3.83 -8.37
C GLY A 152 -3.21 4.79 -9.49
N ALA A 153 -2.70 4.27 -10.62
CA ALA A 153 -2.37 5.07 -11.79
C ALA A 153 -3.59 5.74 -12.44
N ILE A 154 -4.74 5.06 -12.48
CA ILE A 154 -6.00 5.61 -12.98
C ILE A 154 -6.54 6.68 -12.02
N GLY A 155 -6.61 6.37 -10.72
CA GLY A 155 -7.07 7.28 -9.67
C GLY A 155 -6.28 8.58 -9.65
N TRP A 156 -4.96 8.49 -9.83
CA TRP A 156 -4.08 9.64 -9.87
C TRP A 156 -4.38 10.61 -11.03
N ARG A 157 -5.01 10.15 -12.13
CA ARG A 157 -5.42 11.05 -13.23
C ARG A 157 -6.56 12.00 -12.86
N PHE A 158 -7.20 11.79 -11.73
CA PHE A 158 -8.27 12.66 -11.22
C PHE A 158 -7.77 13.67 -10.18
N VAL A 159 -6.49 13.63 -9.83
CA VAL A 159 -5.87 14.42 -8.77
C VAL A 159 -4.88 15.39 -9.40
N ASP A 160 -5.02 16.67 -9.07
CA ASP A 160 -4.17 17.76 -9.57
C ASP A 160 -3.00 18.06 -8.61
N GLY A 161 -3.03 17.53 -7.38
CA GLY A 161 -1.98 17.68 -6.36
C GLY A 161 -2.17 18.88 -5.43
N GLU A 162 -3.11 19.76 -5.77
CA GLU A 162 -3.45 20.98 -5.04
C GLU A 162 -4.72 20.84 -4.19
N GLU A 163 -5.27 19.63 -4.09
CA GLU A 163 -6.49 19.40 -3.35
C GLU A 163 -6.32 19.63 -1.84
N PRO A 164 -7.32 20.23 -1.18
CA PRO A 164 -7.31 20.35 0.27
C PRO A 164 -7.36 18.97 0.93
N SER A 165 -6.85 18.91 2.17
CA SER A 165 -6.93 17.69 2.98
C SER A 165 -8.36 17.19 3.13
N VAL A 166 -8.59 15.89 2.90
CA VAL A 166 -9.91 15.27 3.03
C VAL A 166 -10.35 15.30 4.50
N PRO A 167 -11.50 15.91 4.84
CA PRO A 167 -11.94 15.97 6.22
C PRO A 167 -12.39 14.57 6.72
N PRO A 168 -12.26 14.27 8.03
CA PRO A 168 -12.60 12.95 8.59
C PRO A 168 -14.03 12.48 8.28
N ARG A 169 -14.99 13.41 8.20
CA ARG A 169 -16.40 13.13 7.86
C ARG A 169 -16.59 12.56 6.46
N VAL A 170 -15.65 12.80 5.54
CA VAL A 170 -15.65 12.22 4.18
C VAL A 170 -14.73 11.00 4.14
N ALA A 171 -13.53 11.11 4.74
CA ALA A 171 -12.54 10.04 4.73
C ALA A 171 -13.06 8.75 5.40
N VAL A 172 -13.70 8.84 6.57
CA VAL A 172 -14.15 7.65 7.32
C VAL A 172 -15.22 6.86 6.56
N PRO A 173 -16.32 7.47 6.06
CA PRO A 173 -17.28 6.74 5.23
C PRO A 173 -16.67 6.18 3.95
N ALA A 174 -15.80 6.94 3.27
CA ALA A 174 -15.15 6.48 2.04
C ALA A 174 -14.28 5.24 2.29
N LEU A 175 -13.50 5.23 3.37
CA LEU A 175 -12.72 4.06 3.79
C LEU A 175 -13.61 2.88 4.18
N ALA A 176 -14.72 3.12 4.87
CA ALA A 176 -15.68 2.06 5.20
C ALA A 176 -16.31 1.43 3.95
N VAL A 177 -16.68 2.24 2.97
CA VAL A 177 -17.26 1.76 1.70
C VAL A 177 -16.23 1.01 0.86
N THR A 178 -15.04 1.59 0.67
CA THR A 178 -13.98 0.96 -0.14
C THR A 178 -13.44 -0.31 0.51
N GLY A 179 -13.22 -0.30 1.82
CA GLY A 179 -12.86 -1.49 2.60
C GLY A 179 -13.97 -2.55 2.58
N GLY A 180 -15.23 -2.15 2.75
CA GLY A 180 -16.38 -3.04 2.67
C GLY A 180 -16.55 -3.67 1.30
N LEU A 181 -16.35 -2.90 0.22
CA LEU A 181 -16.35 -3.41 -1.16
C LEU A 181 -15.27 -4.47 -1.35
N TRP A 182 -14.06 -4.20 -0.85
CA TRP A 182 -12.92 -5.11 -0.99
C TRP A 182 -13.13 -6.41 -0.20
N VAL A 183 -13.49 -6.31 1.08
CA VAL A 183 -13.81 -7.46 1.93
C VAL A 183 -15.00 -8.25 1.36
N GLY A 184 -16.05 -7.55 0.91
CA GLY A 184 -17.22 -8.16 0.31
C GLY A 184 -16.89 -8.92 -0.97
N ALA A 185 -16.09 -8.34 -1.87
CA ALA A 185 -15.65 -9.02 -3.08
C ALA A 185 -14.82 -10.27 -2.78
N TYR A 186 -13.90 -10.18 -1.82
CA TYR A 186 -13.07 -11.30 -1.39
C TYR A 186 -13.90 -12.41 -0.74
N ALA A 187 -14.87 -12.06 0.11
CA ALA A 187 -15.66 -13.03 0.88
C ALA A 187 -16.86 -13.61 0.13
N LEU A 188 -17.51 -12.85 -0.76
CA LEU A 188 -18.81 -13.21 -1.34
C LEU A 188 -18.74 -13.60 -2.81
N ALA A 189 -17.81 -13.02 -3.57
CA ALA A 189 -17.79 -13.21 -5.02
C ALA A 189 -16.87 -14.34 -5.46
N GLY A 190 -15.82 -14.66 -4.68
CA GLY A 190 -14.94 -15.83 -4.85
C GLY A 190 -14.28 -16.01 -6.21
N THR A 191 -14.47 -15.07 -7.15
CA THR A 191 -14.04 -15.17 -8.53
C THR A 191 -13.03 -14.07 -8.82
N LEU A 192 -11.92 -14.46 -9.45
CA LEU A 192 -10.82 -13.57 -9.78
C LEU A 192 -11.30 -12.26 -10.44
N PRO A 193 -12.16 -12.25 -11.48
CA PRO A 193 -12.59 -11.00 -12.12
C PRO A 193 -13.27 -10.02 -11.16
N VAL A 194 -14.12 -10.52 -10.24
CA VAL A 194 -14.83 -9.64 -9.30
C VAL A 194 -13.85 -9.04 -8.30
N THR A 195 -12.92 -9.84 -7.76
CA THR A 195 -11.87 -9.34 -6.86
C THR A 195 -11.01 -8.27 -7.52
N LEU A 196 -10.63 -8.46 -8.79
CA LEU A 196 -9.82 -7.50 -9.54
C LEU A 196 -10.57 -6.19 -9.80
N VAL A 197 -11.83 -6.28 -10.23
CA VAL A 197 -12.66 -5.09 -10.49
C VAL A 197 -12.92 -4.33 -9.18
N ALA A 198 -13.28 -5.03 -8.11
CA ALA A 198 -13.53 -4.43 -6.81
C ALA A 198 -12.26 -3.75 -6.24
N THR A 199 -11.11 -4.41 -6.34
CA THR A 199 -9.81 -3.85 -5.93
C THR A 199 -9.49 -2.59 -6.73
N THR A 200 -9.58 -2.66 -8.07
CA THR A 200 -9.32 -1.51 -8.94
C THR A 200 -10.23 -0.34 -8.59
N ALA A 201 -11.53 -0.59 -8.45
CA ALA A 201 -12.51 0.44 -8.10
C ALA A 201 -12.26 1.05 -6.71
N ALA A 202 -11.95 0.21 -5.72
CA ALA A 202 -11.62 0.68 -4.37
C ALA A 202 -10.37 1.57 -4.39
N VAL A 203 -9.31 1.17 -5.07
CA VAL A 203 -8.06 1.93 -5.14
C VAL A 203 -8.24 3.24 -5.92
N VAL A 204 -8.96 3.21 -7.05
CA VAL A 204 -9.32 4.45 -7.79
C VAL A 204 -10.07 5.41 -6.88
N ALA A 205 -11.07 4.91 -6.15
CA ALA A 205 -11.88 5.73 -5.25
C ALA A 205 -11.06 6.35 -4.11
N VAL A 206 -10.15 5.58 -3.50
CA VAL A 206 -9.26 6.08 -2.44
C VAL A 206 -8.31 7.15 -2.97
N VAL A 207 -7.67 6.90 -4.11
CA VAL A 207 -6.68 7.84 -4.68
C VAL A 207 -7.36 9.11 -5.19
N ALA A 208 -8.53 9.01 -5.83
CA ALA A 208 -9.28 10.15 -6.35
C ALA A 208 -10.10 10.90 -5.26
N LEU A 209 -10.11 10.41 -4.02
CA LEU A 209 -10.95 10.95 -2.95
C LEU A 209 -10.76 12.45 -2.68
N PRO A 210 -9.54 13.02 -2.68
CA PRO A 210 -9.34 14.46 -2.49
C PRO A 210 -10.09 15.31 -3.52
N ALA A 211 -10.03 14.94 -4.80
CA ALA A 211 -10.71 15.65 -5.88
C ALA A 211 -12.24 15.53 -5.80
N LEU A 212 -12.74 14.37 -5.34
CA LEU A 212 -14.17 14.14 -5.11
C LEU A 212 -14.70 14.94 -3.91
N SER A 213 -13.94 15.01 -2.83
CA SER A 213 -14.30 15.77 -1.62
C SER A 213 -14.55 17.24 -1.95
N GLY A 214 -13.66 17.87 -2.72
CA GLY A 214 -13.82 19.28 -3.11
C GLY A 214 -15.08 19.55 -3.95
N ARG A 215 -15.54 18.57 -4.75
CA ARG A 215 -16.79 18.68 -5.52
C ARG A 215 -18.02 18.56 -4.64
N ILE A 216 -18.01 17.61 -3.70
CA ILE A 216 -19.11 17.39 -2.75
C ILE A 216 -19.31 18.62 -1.88
N GLU A 217 -18.22 19.19 -1.33
CA GLU A 217 -18.32 20.37 -0.46
C GLU A 217 -18.85 21.59 -1.21
N ARG A 218 -18.46 21.80 -2.47
CA ARG A 218 -19.05 22.87 -3.30
C ARG A 218 -20.56 22.68 -3.50
N SER A 219 -21.00 21.46 -3.81
CA SER A 219 -22.42 21.16 -4.03
C SER A 219 -23.30 21.28 -2.78
N LEU A 220 -22.73 21.14 -1.58
CA LEU A 220 -23.45 21.32 -0.30
C LEU A 220 -23.51 22.79 0.15
N ALA A 221 -22.71 23.66 -0.47
CA ALA A 221 -22.66 25.08 -0.16
C ALA A 221 -23.57 25.94 -1.08
N GLU A 222 -24.06 25.36 -2.18
CA GLU A 222 -25.08 25.93 -3.08
C GLU A 222 -26.50 25.60 -2.61
#